data_AF-A0A1S4A698-F1
#
_entry.id   AF-A0A1S4A698-F1
#
_cell.length_a   1.000
_cell.length_b   1.000
_cell.length_c   1.000
_cell.angle_alpha   90.00
_cell.angle_beta   90.00
_cell.angle_gamma   90.00
#
_symmetry.space_group_name_H-M   'P 1'
#
loop_
_entity.id
_entity.type
_entity.pdbx_description
1 polymer ?
#
loop_
_entity_poly.entity_id
_entity_poly.type
_entity_poly.pdbx_seq_one_letter_code
_entity_poly.pdbx_strand_id
1 'polypeptide(L)'
;MNGKNGNNLVNEIEELEEEEKFYYSTSDLFEIDHGGEVEGSLFSFDFNNKGEHDIVYVVVGNNSSANTNKISLESSIDALFWTLKHGVINPNSAIVFLIHIFPQTKLIPTPLGMMPIHQVNEVQKESYMAQERSKRRQFLQKFVDICSASKVKVDTILIESDMEAKAILDLIPICNIRKLILGTSKANLKKMRSRRGNGTADQILQNAPEFCEVKIICEGKEIVELQMFESPSLRNSNGSATSIEGQIQKQNQEVQNESIGCGGCFGAKIMS
;
A
#
# COMPACT_ATOMS: atom_id res chain seq x y z
N MET A 1 -86.24 -1.07 -5.21
CA MET A 1 -85.83 0.34 -5.42
C MET A 1 -85.11 0.81 -4.17
N ASN A 2 -83.89 1.31 -4.38
CA ASN A 2 -83.09 2.28 -3.61
C ASN A 2 -83.74 2.85 -2.31
N GLY A 3 -83.05 3.05 -1.20
CA GLY A 3 -81.62 2.99 -0.87
C GLY A 3 -81.32 3.75 0.43
N LYS A 4 -80.09 3.60 0.95
CA LYS A 4 -79.37 4.41 1.96
C LYS A 4 -79.99 4.49 3.38
N ASN A 5 -79.28 4.45 4.50
CA ASN A 5 -77.87 4.61 4.88
C ASN A 5 -77.70 4.04 6.31
N GLY A 6 -76.48 3.68 6.71
CA GLY A 6 -76.09 3.75 8.13
C GLY A 6 -75.19 2.64 8.67
N ASN A 7 -73.88 2.89 8.58
CA ASN A 7 -72.84 2.51 9.56
C ASN A 7 -72.34 1.05 9.60
N ASN A 8 -71.12 0.82 9.11
CA ASN A 8 -70.01 0.43 10.00
C ASN A 8 -68.64 0.43 9.29
N LEU A 9 -67.73 1.20 9.89
CA LEU A 9 -66.31 0.92 10.13
C LEU A 9 -65.43 0.54 8.93
N VAL A 10 -64.78 1.55 8.35
CA VAL A 10 -63.43 1.38 7.78
C VAL A 10 -62.56 2.49 8.36
N ASN A 11 -61.44 2.08 8.96
CA ASN A 11 -60.47 2.92 9.65
C ASN A 11 -59.83 3.91 8.67
N GLU A 12 -59.81 5.18 9.07
CA GLU A 12 -59.13 6.26 8.38
C GLU A 12 -57.69 6.40 8.89
N ILE A 13 -56.84 6.78 7.94
CA ILE A 13 -55.39 6.69 7.85
C ILE A 13 -54.68 7.73 8.71
N GLU A 14 -53.52 7.37 9.26
CA GLU A 14 -52.35 8.26 9.39
C GLU A 14 -51.10 7.39 9.57
N GLU A 15 -50.62 6.80 8.47
CA GLU A 15 -49.24 6.29 8.39
C GLU A 15 -48.38 7.40 7.79
N LEU A 16 -47.46 7.90 8.61
CA LEU A 16 -46.43 8.86 8.25
C LEU A 16 -45.42 8.17 7.35
N GLU A 17 -45.43 8.47 6.05
CA GLU A 17 -44.31 8.16 5.16
C GLU A 17 -43.13 9.10 5.50
N GLU A 18 -42.20 8.63 6.33
CA GLU A 18 -40.88 9.24 6.44
C GLU A 18 -40.11 8.97 5.14
N GLU A 19 -39.85 10.02 4.37
CA GLU A 19 -38.95 10.01 3.22
C GLU A 19 -37.53 9.63 3.65
N GLU A 20 -37.21 8.34 3.62
CA GLU A 20 -35.83 7.86 3.70
C GLU A 20 -35.12 8.16 2.37
N LYS A 21 -34.55 9.38 2.26
CA LYS A 21 -33.64 9.76 1.18
C LYS A 21 -32.43 8.83 1.19
N PHE A 22 -32.49 7.78 0.37
CA PHE A 22 -31.37 6.94 0.02
C PHE A 22 -30.32 7.80 -0.69
N TYR A 23 -29.30 8.25 0.05
CA TYR A 23 -28.16 8.95 -0.51
C TYR A 23 -27.39 7.95 -1.37
N TYR A 24 -27.60 8.01 -2.69
CA TYR A 24 -26.80 7.26 -3.66
C TYR A 24 -25.34 7.70 -3.52
N SER A 25 -24.54 6.86 -2.87
CA SER A 25 -23.08 6.94 -2.90
C SER A 25 -22.62 6.85 -4.35
N THR A 26 -21.98 7.91 -4.84
CA THR A 26 -21.52 8.11 -6.22
C THR A 26 -20.33 7.22 -6.59
N SER A 27 -20.35 5.95 -6.19
CA SER A 27 -19.29 4.97 -6.40
C SER A 27 -19.30 4.40 -7.82
N ASP A 28 -19.40 5.29 -8.83
CA ASP A 28 -19.06 4.93 -10.20
C ASP A 28 -17.52 4.90 -10.31
N LEU A 29 -17.06 3.65 -10.34
CA LEU A 29 -15.69 3.19 -10.38
C LEU A 29 -15.03 3.65 -11.69
N PHE A 30 -14.18 4.68 -11.66
CA PHE A 30 -13.38 5.02 -12.84
C PHE A 30 -12.25 3.99 -13.05
N GLU A 31 -12.35 3.18 -14.10
CA GLU A 31 -11.19 2.59 -14.78
C GLU A 31 -10.81 3.54 -15.93
N ILE A 32 -9.58 4.05 -15.94
CA ILE A 32 -9.06 4.80 -17.08
C ILE A 32 -8.73 3.78 -18.17
N ASP A 33 -9.67 3.51 -19.09
CA ASP A 33 -9.44 2.72 -20.29
C ASP A 33 -9.38 3.63 -21.54
N HIS A 34 -8.39 3.42 -22.40
CA HIS A 34 -8.15 4.19 -23.62
C HIS A 34 -8.90 3.62 -24.83
N GLY A 35 -10.22 3.44 -24.71
CA GLY A 35 -11.01 3.02 -25.87
C GLY A 35 -12.44 2.63 -25.55
N GLY A 36 -13.35 3.60 -25.54
CA GLY A 36 -14.79 3.34 -25.54
C GLY A 36 -15.57 4.55 -25.06
N GLU A 37 -16.51 5.01 -25.87
CA GLU A 37 -17.40 6.14 -25.55
C GLU A 37 -18.17 5.86 -24.25
N VAL A 38 -17.95 6.71 -23.24
CA VAL A 38 -18.76 6.76 -22.02
C VAL A 38 -19.33 8.16 -21.88
N GLU A 39 -20.66 8.28 -21.93
CA GLU A 39 -21.38 9.39 -21.30
C GLU A 39 -21.25 9.25 -19.77
N GLY A 40 -20.05 9.47 -19.27
CA GLY A 40 -19.77 9.62 -17.85
C GLY A 40 -19.75 11.09 -17.53
N SER A 41 -20.58 11.52 -16.58
CA SER A 41 -20.60 12.89 -16.08
C SER A 41 -19.18 13.30 -15.69
N LEU A 42 -18.58 14.18 -16.50
CA LEU A 42 -17.32 14.84 -16.18
C LEU A 42 -17.46 15.53 -14.82
N PHE A 43 -16.54 15.18 -13.91
CA PHE A 43 -15.95 16.03 -12.88
C PHE A 43 -16.81 17.14 -12.27
N SER A 44 -17.15 16.98 -10.98
CA SER A 44 -17.29 18.13 -10.07
C SER A 44 -16.34 18.07 -8.87
N PHE A 45 -15.34 17.17 -8.84
CA PHE A 45 -14.28 17.30 -7.84
C PHE A 45 -13.21 18.27 -8.33
N ASP A 46 -13.43 19.54 -8.02
CA ASP A 46 -12.44 20.59 -8.23
C ASP A 46 -11.20 20.27 -7.38
N PHE A 47 -10.14 19.75 -8.01
CA PHE A 47 -8.77 19.74 -7.44
C PHE A 47 -8.28 21.16 -7.08
N ASN A 48 -9.05 22.18 -7.49
CA ASN A 48 -8.84 23.59 -7.19
C ASN A 48 -9.51 24.05 -5.88
N ASN A 49 -10.40 23.28 -5.26
CA ASN A 49 -11.00 23.59 -3.95
C ASN A 49 -10.10 23.17 -2.76
N LYS A 50 -8.80 23.45 -2.89
CA LYS A 50 -7.77 23.12 -1.87
C LYS A 50 -7.97 23.84 -0.52
N GLY A 51 -8.91 24.77 -0.43
CA GLY A 51 -9.12 25.60 0.75
C GLY A 51 -10.13 25.06 1.76
N GLU A 52 -11.00 24.11 1.39
CA GLU A 52 -12.14 23.74 2.22
C GLU A 52 -11.99 22.36 2.88
N HIS A 53 -11.17 21.47 2.32
CA HIS A 53 -11.06 20.10 2.79
C HIS A 53 -9.64 19.64 3.17
N ASP A 54 -9.51 18.96 4.31
CA ASP A 54 -8.29 18.24 4.70
C ASP A 54 -8.22 16.93 3.92
N ILE A 55 -7.41 16.91 2.87
CA ILE A 55 -7.27 15.77 1.96
C ILE A 55 -6.11 14.88 2.40
N VAL A 56 -6.40 13.60 2.62
CA VAL A 56 -5.40 12.61 3.02
C VAL A 56 -5.45 11.41 2.08
N TYR A 57 -4.30 10.96 1.60
CA TYR A 57 -4.19 9.79 0.73
C TYR A 57 -3.66 8.61 1.53
N VAL A 58 -4.35 7.47 1.48
CA VAL A 58 -3.96 6.22 2.16
C VAL A 58 -3.78 5.14 1.11
N VAL A 59 -2.59 4.54 1.07
CA VAL A 59 -2.33 3.42 0.15
C VAL A 59 -2.75 2.10 0.79
N VAL A 60 -3.55 1.32 0.08
CA VAL A 60 -4.09 0.04 0.56
C VAL A 60 -3.68 -1.12 -0.35
N GLY A 61 -3.24 -2.22 0.28
CA GLY A 61 -2.76 -3.43 -0.40
C GLY A 61 -3.48 -4.69 0.09
N ASN A 62 -3.60 -5.68 -0.79
CA ASN A 62 -4.26 -6.96 -0.50
C ASN A 62 -3.26 -8.12 -0.35
N ASN A 63 -1.98 -7.84 -0.11
CA ASN A 63 -0.98 -8.90 0.00
C ASN A 63 -1.11 -9.59 1.37
N SER A 64 -1.42 -10.88 1.37
CA SER A 64 -1.59 -11.66 2.60
C SER A 64 -0.26 -12.10 3.24
N SER A 65 0.87 -11.93 2.54
CA SER A 65 2.18 -12.38 3.01
C SER A 65 2.97 -11.24 3.66
N ALA A 66 3.13 -11.32 4.98
CA ALA A 66 3.90 -10.37 5.79
C ALA A 66 5.40 -10.30 5.44
N ASN A 67 5.91 -11.30 4.69
CA ASN A 67 7.30 -11.38 4.25
C ASN A 67 7.56 -10.82 2.85
N THR A 68 6.52 -10.36 2.16
CA THR A 68 6.70 -9.69 0.87
C THR A 68 7.16 -8.25 1.07
N ASN A 69 7.85 -7.72 0.07
CA ASN A 69 8.23 -6.31 0.00
C ASN A 69 7.03 -5.39 -0.35
N LYS A 70 5.80 -5.92 -0.38
CA LYS A 70 4.57 -5.22 -0.80
C LYS A 70 3.74 -4.75 0.40
N ILE A 71 2.74 -3.91 0.13
CA ILE A 71 1.78 -3.41 1.13
C ILE A 71 0.75 -4.52 1.43
N SER A 72 0.56 -4.84 2.72
CA SER A 72 -0.34 -5.92 3.17
C SER A 72 -1.70 -5.39 3.65
N LEU A 73 -2.71 -6.26 3.68
CA LEU A 73 -4.05 -5.90 4.20
C LEU A 73 -4.00 -5.42 5.66
N GLU A 74 -3.30 -6.16 6.52
CA GLU A 74 -3.18 -5.85 7.95
C GLU A 74 -2.56 -4.46 8.17
N SER A 75 -1.41 -4.20 7.55
CA SER A 75 -0.74 -2.89 7.69
C SER A 75 -1.54 -1.75 7.06
N SER A 76 -2.33 -2.03 6.02
CA SER A 76 -3.23 -1.04 5.42
C SER A 76 -4.37 -0.66 6.37
N ILE A 77 -4.94 -1.63 7.10
CA ILE A 77 -5.98 -1.39 8.09
C ILE A 77 -5.43 -0.53 9.24
N ASP A 78 -4.24 -0.87 9.76
CA ASP A 78 -3.56 -0.09 10.79
C ASP A 78 -3.31 1.36 10.35
N ALA A 79 -2.86 1.55 9.10
CA ALA A 79 -2.63 2.86 8.52
C ALA A 79 -3.92 3.67 8.41
N LEU A 80 -5.03 3.04 8.01
CA LEU A 80 -6.32 3.72 7.92
C LEU A 80 -6.85 4.14 9.29
N PHE A 81 -6.80 3.25 10.30
CA PHE A 81 -7.20 3.60 11.65
C PHE A 81 -6.35 4.73 12.23
N TRP A 82 -5.04 4.67 12.02
CA TRP A 82 -4.15 5.76 12.42
C TRP A 82 -4.54 7.07 11.72
N THR A 83 -4.84 7.03 10.43
CA THR A 83 -5.26 8.20 9.64
C THR A 83 -6.53 8.82 10.20
N LEU A 84 -7.56 8.01 10.47
CA LEU A 84 -8.84 8.51 11.00
C LEU A 84 -8.71 9.08 12.40
N LYS A 85 -7.77 8.57 13.20
CA LYS A 85 -7.54 9.01 14.59
C LYS A 85 -6.61 10.23 14.70
N HIS A 86 -5.63 10.34 13.80
CA HIS A 86 -4.51 11.28 13.94
C HIS A 86 -4.21 12.10 12.68
N GLY A 87 -4.49 11.55 11.50
CA GLY A 87 -4.18 12.19 10.21
C GLY A 87 -5.26 13.14 9.70
N VAL A 88 -6.51 12.93 10.13
CA VAL A 88 -7.68 13.76 9.84
C VAL A 88 -7.89 14.77 10.96
N ILE A 89 -7.83 16.06 10.64
CA ILE A 89 -7.96 17.15 11.63
C ILE A 89 -9.44 17.39 11.98
N ASN A 90 -10.31 17.45 10.97
CA ASN A 90 -11.74 17.64 11.14
C ASN A 90 -12.51 16.65 10.24
N PRO A 91 -13.17 15.62 10.81
CA PRO A 91 -13.90 14.62 10.05
C PRO A 91 -14.95 15.18 9.09
N ASN A 92 -15.63 16.28 9.48
CA ASN A 92 -16.72 16.86 8.68
C ASN A 92 -16.24 17.57 7.42
N SER A 93 -14.96 17.96 7.39
CA SER A 93 -14.32 18.65 6.27
C SER A 93 -13.12 17.87 5.73
N ALA A 94 -13.00 16.58 6.05
CA ALA A 94 -11.89 15.76 5.56
C ALA A 94 -12.35 14.79 4.50
N ILE A 95 -11.43 14.49 3.58
CA ILE A 95 -11.63 13.50 2.53
C ILE A 95 -10.44 12.55 2.53
N VAL A 96 -10.72 11.27 2.65
CA VAL A 96 -9.72 10.21 2.55
C VAL A 96 -9.78 9.59 1.16
N PHE A 97 -8.68 9.67 0.41
CA PHE A 97 -8.52 8.94 -0.85
C PHE A 97 -7.81 7.61 -0.58
N LEU A 98 -8.48 6.50 -0.89
CA LEU A 98 -7.90 5.16 -0.85
C LEU A 98 -7.23 4.85 -2.18
N ILE A 99 -5.91 4.75 -2.20
CA ILE A 99 -5.14 4.39 -3.40
C ILE A 99 -4.89 2.88 -3.39
N HIS A 100 -5.37 2.18 -4.41
CA HIS A 100 -5.12 0.76 -4.60
C HIS A 100 -4.46 0.47 -5.94
N ILE A 101 -3.31 -0.19 -5.89
CA ILE A 101 -2.56 -0.62 -7.05
C ILE A 101 -2.80 -2.11 -7.23
N PHE A 102 -3.30 -2.50 -8.40
CA PHE A 102 -3.60 -3.88 -8.73
C PHE A 102 -2.77 -4.33 -9.94
N PRO A 103 -2.37 -5.62 -9.99
CA PRO A 103 -1.46 -6.11 -11.04
C PRO A 103 -2.12 -6.12 -12.41
N GLN A 104 -1.28 -6.08 -13.45
CA GLN A 104 -1.75 -6.20 -14.83
C GLN A 104 -2.22 -7.61 -15.16
N THR A 105 -3.35 -7.72 -15.86
CA THR A 105 -3.84 -9.04 -16.32
C THR A 105 -3.12 -9.47 -17.59
N LYS A 106 -2.11 -10.34 -17.46
CA LYS A 106 -1.35 -10.90 -18.59
C LYS A 106 -1.83 -12.29 -19.00
N LEU A 107 -2.34 -13.04 -18.02
CA LEU A 107 -2.76 -14.43 -18.16
C LEU A 107 -4.16 -14.59 -17.57
N ILE A 108 -4.99 -15.40 -18.21
CA ILE A 108 -6.33 -15.76 -17.77
C ILE A 108 -6.37 -17.28 -17.56
N PRO A 109 -6.93 -17.76 -16.43
CA PRO A 109 -7.12 -19.18 -16.20
C PRO A 109 -8.19 -19.75 -17.13
N THR A 110 -7.87 -20.87 -17.77
CA THR A 110 -8.79 -21.65 -18.62
C THR A 110 -8.79 -23.11 -18.16
N PRO A 111 -9.76 -23.94 -18.59
CA PRO A 111 -9.74 -25.38 -18.31
C PRO A 111 -8.46 -26.10 -18.76
N LEU A 112 -7.73 -25.55 -19.74
CA LEU A 112 -6.48 -26.09 -20.27
C LEU A 112 -5.22 -25.48 -19.62
N GLY A 113 -5.38 -24.64 -18.60
CA GLY A 113 -4.29 -23.95 -17.91
C GLY A 113 -4.31 -22.43 -18.09
N MET A 114 -3.19 -21.77 -17.81
CA MET A 114 -3.04 -20.32 -17.95
C MET A 114 -2.82 -19.94 -19.42
N MET A 115 -3.66 -19.05 -19.93
CA MET A 115 -3.60 -18.61 -21.33
C MET A 115 -3.31 -17.10 -21.40
N PRO A 116 -2.41 -16.65 -22.31
CA PRO A 116 -2.21 -15.23 -22.56
C PRO A 116 -3.51 -14.52 -22.92
N ILE A 117 -3.74 -13.32 -22.37
CA ILE A 117 -5.00 -12.58 -22.53
C ILE A 117 -5.44 -12.40 -23.98
N HIS A 118 -4.48 -12.26 -24.91
CA HIS A 118 -4.76 -12.09 -26.35
C HIS A 118 -5.15 -13.39 -27.07
N GLN A 119 -5.01 -14.55 -26.43
CA GLN A 119 -5.38 -15.85 -26.98
C GLN A 119 -6.75 -16.33 -26.47
N VAL A 120 -7.34 -15.61 -25.52
CA VAL A 120 -8.65 -15.91 -24.95
C VAL A 120 -9.74 -15.20 -25.73
N ASN A 121 -10.89 -15.85 -25.91
CA ASN A 121 -12.03 -15.19 -26.56
C ASN A 121 -12.58 -14.03 -25.70
N GLU A 122 -13.25 -13.08 -26.35
CA GLU A 122 -13.71 -11.84 -25.68
C GLU A 122 -14.68 -12.09 -24.54
N VAL A 123 -15.58 -13.07 -24.68
CA VAL A 123 -16.57 -13.41 -23.63
C VAL A 123 -15.90 -13.95 -22.37
N GLN A 124 -14.94 -14.85 -22.52
CA GLN A 124 -14.17 -15.38 -21.39
C GLN A 124 -13.27 -14.32 -20.78
N LYS A 125 -12.64 -13.48 -21.62
CA LYS A 125 -11.84 -12.34 -21.18
C LYS A 125 -12.69 -11.41 -20.30
N GLU A 126 -13.83 -10.96 -20.80
CA GLU A 126 -14.69 -10.03 -20.05
C GLU A 126 -15.25 -10.67 -18.78
N SER A 127 -15.66 -11.95 -18.83
CA SER A 127 -16.11 -12.67 -17.64
C SER A 127 -15.04 -12.71 -16.54
N TYR A 128 -13.78 -12.95 -16.91
CA TYR A 128 -12.66 -12.93 -15.96
C TYR A 128 -12.38 -11.51 -15.44
N MET A 129 -12.35 -10.50 -16.31
CA MET A 129 -12.10 -9.12 -15.90
C MET A 129 -13.20 -8.60 -14.96
N ALA A 130 -14.47 -8.91 -15.25
CA ALA A 130 -15.60 -8.60 -14.36
C ALA A 130 -15.46 -9.29 -12.99
N GLN A 131 -14.98 -10.53 -12.96
CA GLN A 131 -14.69 -11.23 -11.71
C GLN A 131 -13.59 -10.53 -10.91
N GLU A 132 -12.49 -10.14 -11.54
CA GLU A 132 -11.39 -9.43 -10.88
C GLU A 132 -11.82 -8.04 -10.38
N ARG A 133 -12.63 -7.31 -11.16
CA ARG A 133 -13.26 -6.04 -10.72
C ARG A 133 -14.13 -6.24 -9.49
N SER A 134 -14.95 -7.30 -9.46
CA SER A 134 -15.80 -7.64 -8.31
C SER A 134 -14.97 -7.95 -7.05
N LYS A 135 -13.92 -8.76 -7.17
CA LYS A 135 -12.99 -9.02 -6.07
C LYS A 135 -12.32 -7.74 -5.55
N ARG A 136 -11.90 -6.86 -6.46
CA ARG A 136 -11.29 -5.56 -6.11
C ARG A 136 -12.29 -4.67 -5.35
N ARG A 137 -13.53 -4.58 -5.83
CA ARG A 137 -14.60 -3.84 -5.14
C ARG A 137 -14.87 -4.39 -3.74
N GLN A 138 -14.97 -5.71 -3.58
CA GLN A 138 -15.16 -6.35 -2.27
C GLN A 138 -13.98 -6.11 -1.32
N PHE A 139 -12.74 -6.10 -1.84
CA PHE A 139 -11.56 -5.76 -1.05
C PHE A 139 -11.61 -4.32 -0.56
N LEU A 140 -11.88 -3.36 -1.45
CA LEU A 140 -11.93 -1.92 -1.13
C LEU A 140 -13.07 -1.56 -0.19
N GLN A 141 -14.22 -2.25 -0.33
CA GLN A 141 -15.39 -1.99 0.49
C GLN A 141 -15.07 -2.06 1.99
N LYS A 142 -14.17 -2.96 2.40
CA LYS A 142 -13.71 -3.07 3.79
C LYS A 142 -13.16 -1.76 4.34
N PHE A 143 -12.42 -1.01 3.54
CA PHE A 143 -11.84 0.28 3.93
C PHE A 143 -12.86 1.41 3.86
N VAL A 144 -13.73 1.38 2.84
CA VAL A 144 -14.85 2.31 2.71
C VAL A 144 -15.78 2.22 3.92
N ASP A 145 -16.08 1.01 4.38
CA ASP A 145 -16.91 0.77 5.56
C ASP A 145 -16.28 1.35 6.84
N ILE A 146 -14.95 1.24 6.99
CA ILE A 146 -14.20 1.83 8.12
C ILE A 146 -14.29 3.37 8.10
N CYS A 147 -14.10 3.99 6.93
CA CYS A 147 -14.26 5.44 6.78
C CYS A 147 -15.69 5.90 7.06
N SER A 148 -16.67 5.17 6.52
CA SER A 148 -18.11 5.47 6.67
C SER A 148 -18.56 5.37 8.13
N ALA A 149 -18.12 4.33 8.84
CA ALA A 149 -18.36 4.19 10.28
C ALA A 149 -17.77 5.36 11.10
N SER A 150 -16.72 6.00 10.57
CA SER A 150 -16.08 7.18 11.16
C SER A 150 -16.64 8.51 10.65
N LYS A 151 -17.68 8.49 9.81
CA LYS A 151 -18.33 9.67 9.20
C LYS A 151 -17.36 10.56 8.40
N VAL A 152 -16.33 9.97 7.81
CA VAL A 152 -15.36 10.67 6.94
C VAL A 152 -15.68 10.39 5.49
N LYS A 153 -15.68 11.42 4.63
CA LYS A 153 -15.85 11.26 3.19
C LYS A 153 -14.70 10.43 2.62
N VAL A 154 -15.00 9.49 1.75
CA VAL A 154 -14.02 8.58 1.16
C VAL A 154 -14.20 8.49 -0.33
N ASP A 155 -13.08 8.54 -1.05
CA ASP A 155 -12.99 8.27 -2.48
C ASP A 155 -11.90 7.24 -2.76
N THR A 156 -11.92 6.64 -3.96
CA THR A 156 -10.96 5.59 -4.34
C THR A 156 -10.22 5.94 -5.62
N ILE A 157 -8.92 5.65 -5.65
CA ILE A 157 -8.07 5.74 -6.84
C ILE A 157 -7.53 4.35 -7.16
N LEU A 158 -7.80 3.86 -8.37
CA LEU A 158 -7.38 2.54 -8.83
C LEU A 158 -6.33 2.67 -9.93
N ILE A 159 -5.23 1.95 -9.78
CA ILE A 159 -4.13 1.97 -10.77
C ILE A 159 -3.73 0.54 -11.12
N GLU A 160 -3.76 0.21 -12.41
CA GLU A 160 -3.25 -1.06 -12.92
C GLU A 160 -1.73 -0.96 -13.12
N SER A 161 -0.95 -1.65 -12.29
CA SER A 161 0.51 -1.67 -12.40
C SER A 161 1.12 -2.83 -11.61
N ASP A 162 2.18 -3.42 -12.17
CA ASP A 162 3.00 -4.40 -11.46
C ASP A 162 4.07 -3.75 -10.56
N MET A 163 4.25 -2.43 -10.66
CA MET A 163 5.23 -1.64 -9.91
C MET A 163 4.52 -0.66 -8.98
N GLU A 164 4.15 -1.13 -7.78
CA GLU A 164 3.40 -0.36 -6.78
C GLU A 164 4.08 0.98 -6.44
N ALA A 165 5.36 0.95 -6.09
CA ALA A 165 6.08 2.16 -5.67
C ALA A 165 6.16 3.20 -6.79
N LYS A 166 6.51 2.77 -8.01
CA LYS A 166 6.59 3.68 -9.17
C LYS A 166 5.23 4.29 -9.48
N ALA A 167 4.16 3.48 -9.50
CA ALA A 167 2.81 3.97 -9.77
C ALA A 167 2.39 5.07 -8.77
N ILE A 168 2.72 4.90 -7.48
CA ILE A 168 2.43 5.90 -6.45
C ILE A 168 3.29 7.15 -6.65
N LEU A 169 4.59 7.00 -6.91
CA LEU A 169 5.50 8.11 -7.14
C LEU A 169 5.09 8.96 -8.36
N ASP A 170 4.64 8.33 -9.44
CA ASP A 170 4.12 9.01 -10.62
C ASP A 170 2.79 9.73 -10.32
N LEU A 171 1.95 9.17 -9.44
CA LEU A 171 0.67 9.76 -9.05
C LEU A 171 0.82 11.03 -8.19
N ILE A 172 1.82 11.08 -7.30
CA ILE A 172 2.04 12.20 -6.36
C ILE A 172 2.02 13.58 -7.06
N PRO A 173 2.82 13.84 -8.11
CA PRO A 173 2.80 15.13 -8.80
C PRO A 173 1.52 15.35 -9.61
N ILE A 174 0.92 14.30 -10.18
CA ILE A 174 -0.30 14.39 -11.00
C ILE A 174 -1.48 14.89 -10.15
N CYS A 175 -1.65 14.31 -8.96
CA CYS A 175 -2.73 14.68 -8.04
C CYS A 175 -2.33 15.75 -7.01
N ASN A 176 -1.08 16.26 -7.07
CA ASN A 176 -0.50 17.14 -6.05
C ASN A 176 -0.75 16.61 -4.62
N ILE A 177 -0.41 15.35 -4.39
CA ILE A 177 -0.56 14.68 -3.10
C ILE A 177 0.35 15.35 -2.08
N ARG A 178 -0.23 15.90 -1.01
CA ARG A 178 0.50 16.60 0.06
C ARG A 178 0.71 15.76 1.31
N LYS A 179 -0.22 14.85 1.61
CA LYS A 179 -0.18 13.96 2.77
C LYS A 179 -0.47 12.53 2.32
N LEU A 180 0.54 11.67 2.35
CA LEU A 180 0.47 10.27 1.93
C LEU A 180 0.78 9.34 3.10
N ILE A 181 -0.13 8.41 3.38
CA ILE A 181 -0.02 7.46 4.49
C ILE A 181 0.18 6.05 3.94
N LEU A 182 1.18 5.35 4.47
CA LEU A 182 1.56 4.00 4.08
C LEU A 182 1.63 3.09 5.31
N GLY A 183 1.03 1.90 5.21
CA GLY A 183 1.25 0.82 6.15
C GLY A 183 2.52 0.02 5.85
N THR A 184 3.24 -0.42 6.89
CA THR A 184 4.34 -1.38 6.77
C THR A 184 4.29 -2.45 7.87
N SER A 185 4.80 -3.64 7.58
CA SER A 185 4.99 -4.71 8.57
C SER A 185 6.25 -4.48 9.39
N LYS A 186 6.32 -5.04 10.61
CA LYS A 186 7.54 -5.06 11.43
C LYS A 186 8.76 -5.61 10.66
N ALA A 187 8.57 -6.64 9.85
CA ALA A 187 9.65 -7.26 9.08
C ALA A 187 10.21 -6.28 8.04
N ASN A 188 9.33 -5.58 7.32
CA ASN A 188 9.73 -4.58 6.34
C ASN A 188 10.34 -3.35 7.01
N LEU A 189 9.79 -2.90 8.14
CA LEU A 189 10.36 -1.81 8.92
C LEU A 189 11.81 -2.09 9.38
N LYS A 190 12.11 -3.33 9.82
CA LYS A 190 13.48 -3.74 10.17
C LYS A 190 14.42 -3.69 8.95
N LYS A 191 13.95 -4.09 7.77
CA LYS A 191 14.73 -4.01 6.53
C LYS A 191 14.99 -2.54 6.14
N MET A 192 13.98 -1.68 6.22
CA MET A 192 14.08 -0.23 5.98
C MET A 192 15.16 0.40 6.86
N ARG A 193 15.08 0.18 8.18
CA ARG A 193 16.06 0.71 9.15
C ARG A 193 17.49 0.22 8.93
N SER A 194 17.66 -0.98 8.39
CA SER A 194 18.99 -1.54 8.10
C SER A 194 19.55 -1.12 6.73
N ARG A 195 18.90 -0.18 6.03
CA ARG A 195 19.25 0.26 4.66
C ARG A 195 19.37 -0.90 3.66
N ARG A 196 18.74 -2.04 3.96
CA ARG A 196 18.59 -3.21 3.10
C ARG A 196 17.15 -3.37 2.61
N GLY A 197 16.30 -2.39 2.93
CA GLY A 197 14.94 -2.34 2.44
C GLY A 197 14.94 -2.12 0.93
N ASN A 198 14.06 -2.85 0.26
CA ASN A 198 13.64 -2.55 -1.10
C ASN A 198 12.12 -2.78 -1.18
N GLY A 199 11.43 -2.42 -0.09
CA GLY A 199 9.98 -2.53 0.05
C GLY A 199 9.28 -1.39 -0.67
N THR A 200 8.02 -1.59 -1.05
CA THR A 200 7.16 -0.55 -1.65
C THR A 200 7.16 0.73 -0.80
N ALA A 201 6.91 0.60 0.51
CA ALA A 201 6.91 1.75 1.43
C ALA A 201 8.27 2.45 1.55
N ASP A 202 9.38 1.68 1.47
CA ASP A 202 10.74 2.20 1.51
C ASP A 202 11.07 3.01 0.27
N GLN A 203 10.78 2.45 -0.91
CA GLN A 203 10.99 3.11 -2.19
C GLN A 203 10.18 4.41 -2.27
N ILE A 204 8.94 4.43 -1.80
CA ILE A 204 8.12 5.66 -1.80
C ILE A 204 8.70 6.69 -0.83
N LEU A 205 9.05 6.30 0.40
CA LEU A 205 9.61 7.22 1.39
C LEU A 205 10.90 7.89 0.90
N GLN A 206 11.77 7.15 0.22
CA GLN A 206 13.06 7.66 -0.26
C GLN A 206 12.96 8.54 -1.51
N ASN A 207 11.93 8.33 -2.34
CA ASN A 207 11.85 8.98 -3.66
C ASN A 207 10.67 9.96 -3.78
N ALA A 208 9.84 10.10 -2.75
CA ALA A 208 8.75 11.06 -2.77
C ALA A 208 9.30 12.49 -2.85
N PRO A 209 8.66 13.38 -3.64
CA PRO A 209 9.08 14.78 -3.72
C PRO A 209 8.86 15.49 -2.39
N GLU A 210 9.70 16.48 -2.09
CA GLU A 210 9.76 17.20 -0.81
C GLU A 210 8.41 17.81 -0.39
N PHE A 211 7.55 18.18 -1.34
CA PHE A 211 6.24 18.75 -1.06
C PHE A 211 5.21 17.75 -0.51
N CYS A 212 5.50 16.44 -0.61
CA CYS A 212 4.62 15.37 -0.18
C CYS A 212 5.11 14.81 1.16
N GLU A 213 4.37 15.08 2.22
CA GLU A 213 4.61 14.49 3.54
C GLU A 213 4.20 13.01 3.50
N VAL A 214 5.20 12.12 3.56
CA VAL A 214 5.00 10.67 3.62
C VAL A 214 5.08 10.19 5.07
N LYS A 215 4.00 9.60 5.58
CA LYS A 215 3.97 8.98 6.91
C LYS A 215 3.94 7.45 6.81
N ILE A 216 4.84 6.80 7.56
CA ILE A 216 4.92 5.34 7.66
C ILE A 216 4.28 4.88 8.96
N ILE A 217 3.27 4.02 8.87
CA ILE A 217 2.55 3.44 10.00
C ILE A 217 2.91 1.97 10.14
N CYS A 218 3.28 1.55 11.35
CA CYS A 218 3.51 0.16 11.70
C CYS A 218 2.77 -0.14 13.02
N GLU A 219 1.85 -1.12 13.00
CA GLU A 219 1.07 -1.53 14.18
C GLU A 219 0.36 -0.35 14.86
N GLY A 220 -0.30 0.47 14.05
CA GLY A 220 -1.05 1.63 14.50
C GLY A 220 -0.20 2.79 15.05
N LYS A 221 1.12 2.80 14.79
CA LYS A 221 2.02 3.88 15.24
C LYS A 221 2.79 4.48 14.07
N GLU A 222 2.85 5.81 14.04
CA GLU A 222 3.71 6.54 13.12
C GLU A 222 5.18 6.34 13.49
N ILE A 223 6.01 6.08 12.48
CA ILE A 223 7.45 5.94 12.64
C ILE A 223 8.15 7.20 12.13
N VAL A 224 8.58 8.05 13.07
CA VAL A 224 9.18 9.36 12.78
C VAL A 224 10.71 9.27 12.53
N GLU A 225 11.40 8.31 13.14
CA GLU A 225 12.87 8.27 13.18
C GLU A 225 13.53 7.55 11.98
N LEU A 226 12.78 7.25 10.91
CA LEU A 226 13.36 6.53 9.76
C LEU A 226 14.38 7.38 8.97
N GLN A 227 14.31 8.70 9.10
CA GLN A 227 15.15 9.66 8.38
C GLN A 227 16.45 10.02 9.12
N MET A 228 16.67 9.56 10.36
CA MET A 228 17.83 9.97 11.17
C MET A 228 19.13 9.18 10.92
N PHE A 229 19.12 8.20 10.03
CA PHE A 229 20.34 7.48 9.66
C PHE A 229 20.92 8.05 8.38
N GLU A 230 21.29 9.32 8.32
CA GLU A 230 22.20 9.89 7.30
C GLU A 230 23.58 10.14 7.93
N SER A 231 24.46 9.14 7.86
CA SER A 231 25.92 9.24 7.62
C SER A 231 26.61 7.92 8.03
N PRO A 232 27.48 7.33 7.20
CA PRO A 232 28.48 6.39 7.69
C PRO A 232 29.56 7.20 8.40
N SER A 233 29.47 7.34 9.71
CA SER A 233 30.62 7.83 10.49
C SER A 233 31.82 6.93 10.20
N LEU A 234 32.91 7.59 9.85
CA LEU A 234 34.18 7.02 9.41
C LEU A 234 34.61 5.87 10.33
N ARG A 235 35.04 4.78 9.69
CA ARG A 235 35.73 3.67 10.34
C ARG A 235 36.92 4.23 11.13
N ASN A 236 36.85 4.21 12.45
CA ASN A 236 38.02 4.47 13.28
C ASN A 236 38.85 3.18 13.30
N SER A 237 39.76 3.04 12.33
CA SER A 237 40.78 2.00 12.34
C SER A 237 41.99 2.46 13.16
N ASN A 238 42.19 1.80 14.29
CA ASN A 238 43.41 1.64 15.09
C ASN A 238 44.67 2.41 14.63
N GLY A 239 45.05 3.41 15.43
CA GLY A 239 46.44 3.87 15.54
C GLY A 239 47.02 3.36 16.84
N SER A 240 47.74 2.23 16.77
CA SER A 240 48.59 1.74 17.86
C SER A 240 49.65 2.78 18.17
N ALA A 241 49.66 3.30 19.39
CA ALA A 241 50.72 4.18 19.87
C ALA A 241 51.99 3.34 20.07
N THR A 242 52.99 3.63 19.24
CA THR A 242 54.37 3.24 19.51
C THR A 242 55.00 4.29 20.43
N SER A 243 55.54 3.84 21.57
CA SER A 243 56.70 4.50 22.16
C SER A 243 57.55 3.50 22.93
N ILE A 244 58.84 3.73 22.75
CA ILE A 244 60.02 2.91 23.02
C ILE A 244 60.35 3.00 24.52
N GLU A 245 60.79 1.91 25.14
CA GLU A 245 62.10 1.72 25.83
C GLU A 245 62.06 0.53 26.82
N GLY A 246 63.11 -0.32 26.82
CA GLY A 246 63.43 -1.17 27.98
C GLY A 246 63.70 -2.66 27.74
N GLN A 247 64.96 -2.97 27.42
CA GLN A 247 65.79 -4.02 28.05
C GLN A 247 65.59 -5.54 27.78
N ILE A 248 66.66 -6.09 27.15
CA ILE A 248 67.44 -7.30 27.53
C ILE A 248 67.01 -8.70 27.01
N GLN A 249 67.77 -9.12 25.99
CA GLN A 249 68.37 -10.44 25.69
C GLN A 249 67.92 -11.70 26.47
N LYS A 250 67.64 -12.78 25.72
CA LYS A 250 68.38 -14.05 25.84
C LYS A 250 68.16 -14.97 24.61
N GLN A 251 69.26 -15.63 24.25
CA GLN A 251 69.50 -16.50 23.09
C GLN A 251 69.15 -17.98 23.34
N ASN A 252 69.00 -18.73 22.23
CA ASN A 252 69.30 -20.17 22.01
C ASN A 252 68.45 -21.22 22.77
N GLN A 253 68.16 -22.45 22.30
CA GLN A 253 68.53 -23.34 21.18
C GLN A 253 67.42 -24.44 21.18
N GLU A 254 66.80 -24.79 20.05
CA GLU A 254 67.07 -25.97 19.20
C GLU A 254 66.82 -27.37 19.85
N VAL A 255 65.99 -28.21 19.19
CA VAL A 255 66.20 -29.64 18.81
C VAL A 255 64.87 -30.44 18.73
N GLN A 256 64.52 -30.86 17.48
CA GLN A 256 64.03 -32.17 16.96
C GLN A 256 62.79 -32.86 17.60
N ASN A 257 61.85 -33.54 16.92
CA ASN A 257 61.85 -34.28 15.64
C ASN A 257 60.39 -34.59 15.17
N GLU A 258 60.18 -34.69 13.84
CA GLU A 258 59.39 -35.68 13.04
C GLU A 258 57.94 -36.08 13.43
N SER A 259 56.95 -36.36 12.56
CA SER A 259 56.80 -36.42 11.09
C SER A 259 55.33 -36.77 10.71
N ILE A 260 54.95 -36.52 9.44
CA ILE A 260 53.86 -37.14 8.61
C ILE A 260 52.39 -36.82 9.02
N GLY A 261 51.47 -36.42 8.13
CA GLY A 261 51.40 -36.64 6.69
C GLY A 261 50.45 -35.72 5.90
N CYS A 262 50.61 -35.83 4.59
CA CYS A 262 50.05 -35.08 3.48
C CYS A 262 48.75 -35.72 2.97
N GLY A 263 47.85 -34.94 2.35
CA GLY A 263 46.94 -35.48 1.34
C GLY A 263 45.67 -34.68 1.05
N GLY A 264 45.68 -33.93 -0.05
CA GLY A 264 44.50 -33.81 -0.94
C GLY A 264 43.90 -32.41 -1.16
N CYS A 265 44.40 -31.69 -2.17
CA CYS A 265 43.64 -30.69 -2.93
C CYS A 265 42.86 -31.38 -4.07
N PHE A 266 41.71 -30.84 -4.50
CA PHE A 266 41.12 -30.80 -5.86
C PHE A 266 39.65 -30.31 -5.69
N GLY A 267 39.02 -29.44 -6.47
CA GLY A 267 39.31 -28.72 -7.71
C GLY A 267 37.96 -28.26 -8.29
N ALA A 268 37.82 -26.97 -8.61
CA ALA A 268 36.60 -26.40 -9.21
C ALA A 268 36.52 -26.69 -10.71
N LYS A 269 35.31 -26.87 -11.25
CA LYS A 269 35.06 -26.96 -12.70
C LYS A 269 33.99 -25.96 -13.13
N ILE A 270 34.39 -25.04 -13.99
CA ILE A 270 33.53 -24.18 -14.82
C ILE A 270 33.37 -24.92 -16.16
N MET A 271 32.18 -24.92 -16.74
CA MET A 271 31.96 -25.36 -18.11
C MET A 271 31.42 -24.20 -18.94
N SER A 272 32.02 -24.05 -20.11
CA SER A 272 31.60 -23.19 -21.22
C SER A 272 30.34 -23.73 -21.89
#